data_AF-A0A016UBW9-F1
#
_entry.id   AF-A0A016UBW9-F1
#
_cell.length_a   1.000
_cell.length_b   1.000
_cell.length_c   1.000
_cell.angle_alpha   90.00
_cell.angle_beta   90.00
_cell.angle_gamma   90.00
#
_symmetry.space_group_name_H-M   'P 1'
#
loop_
_entity.id
_entity.type
_entity.pdbx_description
1 polymer ?
#
loop_
_entity_poly.entity_id
_entity_poly.type
_entity_poly.pdbx_seq_one_letter_code
_entity_poly.pdbx_strand_id
1 'polypeptide(L)'
;MPNCYAELEDLHYFSGELSKILRILDGKQARRTGAASPLGELFDHGCDSISQVFVTLNVAYALRLGDVRCGTFFVVIVAISLFYCAHWSTYCTGQLSFSKFDVTEAQVTIILLLLITAVFGPNIWTIGILGYQLRHLLLLGTLIGSLYQCSSYLDVIFTGGVGRNGSTVAGTSVLFPVCPLLACIVPFAMIYSKSRSAVFDENITLFVMCFGAVAAKATNRLIVGHMSRSELVLWDWIYLGPIALMLNQYYDFVVCERKLLIWVTFYTYTSLLVYCCVITRQICYHMKIYCFKVPPRR
;
A
#
# COMPACT_ATOMS: atom_id res chain seq x y z
N MET A 1 8.66 29.61 11.49
CA MET A 1 7.93 29.24 10.27
C MET A 1 6.93 28.11 10.59
N PRO A 2 5.77 28.37 11.24
CA PRO A 2 4.89 27.30 11.71
C PRO A 2 3.63 27.05 10.85
N ASN A 3 3.28 27.92 9.90
CA ASN A 3 1.93 27.91 9.32
C ASN A 3 1.78 27.15 7.97
N CYS A 4 2.86 26.59 7.41
CA CYS A 4 2.78 25.89 6.11
C CYS A 4 2.54 24.37 6.25
N TYR A 5 2.76 23.78 7.44
CA TYR A 5 2.58 22.35 7.66
C TYR A 5 1.10 21.95 7.90
N ALA A 6 0.31 22.82 8.53
CA ALA A 6 -1.10 22.55 8.82
C ALA A 6 -1.98 22.53 7.56
N GLU A 7 -1.75 23.45 6.61
CA GLU A 7 -2.54 23.50 5.37
C GLU A 7 -2.21 22.35 4.40
N LEU A 8 -1.00 21.79 4.46
CA LEU A 8 -0.63 20.60 3.68
C LEU A 8 -1.22 19.31 4.29
N GLU A 9 -1.32 19.21 5.62
CA GLU A 9 -1.99 18.08 6.29
C GLU A 9 -3.49 18.03 5.95
N ASP A 10 -4.18 19.18 5.95
CA ASP A 10 -5.59 19.26 5.58
C ASP A 10 -5.85 18.85 4.12
N LEU A 11 -4.96 19.22 3.18
CA LEU A 11 -5.10 18.87 1.77
C LEU A 11 -4.89 17.36 1.51
N HIS A 12 -3.93 16.75 2.21
CA HIS A 12 -3.63 15.32 2.09
C HIS A 12 -4.69 14.43 2.78
N TYR A 13 -5.27 14.90 3.88
CA TYR A 13 -6.40 14.26 4.57
C TYR A 13 -7.65 14.25 3.68
N PHE A 14 -7.99 15.40 3.10
CA PHE A 14 -9.17 15.54 2.25
C PHE A 14 -9.03 14.75 0.93
N SER A 15 -7.81 14.70 0.37
CA SER A 15 -7.51 13.93 -0.85
C SER A 15 -7.74 12.42 -0.69
N GLY A 16 -7.37 11.84 0.46
CA GLY A 16 -7.51 10.40 0.71
C GLY A 16 -8.97 9.97 0.86
N GLU A 17 -9.76 10.75 1.59
CA GLU A 17 -11.19 10.47 1.82
C GLU A 17 -12.05 10.76 0.58
N LEU A 18 -11.74 11.82 -0.18
CA LEU A 18 -12.40 12.09 -1.46
C LEU A 18 -12.19 10.96 -2.47
N SER A 19 -10.97 10.41 -2.54
CA SER A 19 -10.64 9.26 -3.40
C SER A 19 -11.51 8.03 -3.07
N LYS A 20 -11.69 7.71 -1.78
CA LYS A 20 -12.55 6.60 -1.33
C LYS A 20 -14.02 6.80 -1.69
N ILE A 21 -14.55 8.01 -1.48
CA ILE A 21 -15.95 8.33 -1.80
C ILE A 21 -16.19 8.24 -3.31
N LEU A 22 -15.25 8.73 -4.13
CA LEU A 22 -15.34 8.66 -5.59
C LEU A 22 -15.46 7.21 -6.08
N ARG A 23 -14.72 6.28 -5.48
CA ARG A 23 -14.74 4.86 -5.84
C ARG A 23 -16.02 4.13 -5.47
N ILE A 24 -16.58 4.41 -4.29
CA ILE A 24 -17.86 3.83 -3.88
C ILE A 24 -18.97 4.27 -4.86
N LEU A 25 -18.90 5.52 -5.32
CA LEU A 25 -19.78 6.06 -6.35
C LEU A 25 -19.53 5.37 -7.70
N ASP A 26 -18.27 5.20 -8.13
CA ASP A 26 -17.91 4.55 -9.39
C ASP A 26 -18.33 3.07 -9.44
N GLY A 27 -18.11 2.29 -8.39
CA GLY A 27 -18.52 0.88 -8.35
C GLY A 27 -20.04 0.68 -8.38
N LYS A 28 -20.80 1.56 -7.70
CA LYS A 28 -22.27 1.58 -7.79
C LYS A 28 -22.74 2.04 -9.17
N GLN A 29 -22.06 3.01 -9.77
CA GLN A 29 -22.38 3.52 -11.09
C GLN A 29 -22.07 2.52 -12.21
N ALA A 30 -20.92 1.84 -12.15
CA ALA A 30 -20.52 0.81 -13.11
C ALA A 30 -21.49 -0.39 -13.11
N ARG A 31 -21.99 -0.81 -11.94
CA ARG A 31 -23.05 -1.84 -11.86
C ARG A 31 -24.38 -1.34 -12.43
N ARG A 32 -24.74 -0.07 -12.18
CA ARG A 32 -25.96 0.54 -12.74
C ARG A 32 -25.89 0.71 -14.26
N THR A 33 -24.72 1.00 -14.81
CA THR A 33 -24.54 1.20 -16.27
C THR A 33 -24.21 -0.09 -17.02
N GLY A 34 -23.99 -1.21 -16.33
CA GLY A 34 -23.55 -2.47 -16.94
C GLY A 34 -22.11 -2.40 -17.48
N ALA A 35 -21.32 -1.42 -17.03
CA ALA A 35 -19.96 -1.16 -17.49
C ALA A 35 -18.88 -1.82 -16.61
N ALA A 36 -19.25 -2.82 -15.80
CA ALA A 36 -18.29 -3.60 -15.02
C ALA A 36 -17.31 -4.29 -15.98
N SER A 37 -16.02 -3.96 -15.87
CA SER A 37 -14.97 -4.49 -16.73
C SER A 37 -13.72 -4.80 -15.91
N PRO A 38 -12.88 -5.77 -16.35
CA PRO A 38 -11.59 -6.04 -15.70
C PRO A 38 -10.68 -4.81 -15.61
N LEU A 39 -10.84 -3.85 -16.54
CA LEU A 39 -10.15 -2.56 -16.49
C LEU A 39 -10.60 -1.71 -15.29
N GLY A 40 -11.91 -1.70 -15.01
CA GLY A 40 -12.47 -0.99 -13.87
C GLY A 40 -11.99 -1.60 -12.55
N GLU A 41 -11.93 -2.92 -12.46
CA GLU A 41 -11.42 -3.64 -11.28
C GLU A 41 -9.93 -3.38 -11.06
N LEU A 42 -9.12 -3.41 -12.13
CA LEU A 42 -7.71 -3.05 -12.05
C LEU A 42 -7.51 -1.60 -11.60
N PHE A 43 -8.31 -0.66 -12.13
CA PHE A 43 -8.19 0.74 -11.76
C PHE A 43 -8.59 0.96 -10.30
N ASP A 44 -9.63 0.28 -9.83
CA ASP A 44 -10.05 0.31 -8.44
C ASP A 44 -8.92 -0.21 -7.54
N HIS A 45 -8.49 -1.45 -7.68
CA HIS A 45 -7.43 -2.00 -6.81
C HIS A 45 -6.06 -1.31 -7.00
N GLY A 46 -5.78 -0.81 -8.21
CA GLY A 46 -4.57 -0.04 -8.49
C GLY A 46 -4.55 1.33 -7.81
N CYS A 47 -5.70 1.99 -7.70
CA CYS A 47 -5.84 3.22 -6.93
C CYS A 47 -5.82 2.95 -5.42
N ASP A 48 -6.34 1.81 -4.95
CA ASP A 48 -6.24 1.41 -3.54
C ASP A 48 -4.78 1.30 -3.10
N SER A 49 -3.92 0.69 -3.92
CA SER A 49 -2.52 0.46 -3.56
C SER A 49 -1.74 1.75 -3.35
N ILE A 50 -2.04 2.80 -4.12
CA ILE A 50 -1.45 4.13 -3.96
C ILE A 50 -2.10 4.87 -2.79
N SER A 51 -3.43 4.86 -2.70
CA SER A 51 -4.19 5.56 -1.66
C SER A 51 -3.86 5.02 -0.26
N GLN A 52 -3.60 3.72 -0.15
CA GLN A 52 -3.22 3.05 1.08
C GLN A 52 -1.93 3.62 1.70
N VAL A 53 -0.96 4.06 0.89
CA VAL A 53 0.27 4.73 1.37
C VAL A 53 -0.07 6.04 2.07
N PHE A 54 -0.92 6.86 1.46
CA PHE A 54 -1.37 8.13 2.04
C PHE A 54 -2.20 7.93 3.31
N VAL A 55 -3.10 6.94 3.31
CA VAL A 55 -3.90 6.60 4.50
C VAL A 55 -2.99 6.18 5.66
N THR A 56 -1.97 5.38 5.38
CA THR A 56 -1.00 4.93 6.40
C THR A 56 -0.19 6.10 6.96
N LEU A 57 0.21 7.04 6.12
CA LEU A 57 0.87 8.27 6.55
C LEU A 57 -0.03 9.14 7.43
N ASN A 58 -1.31 9.32 7.06
CA ASN A 58 -2.27 10.07 7.87
C ASN A 58 -2.43 9.45 9.27
N VAL A 59 -2.49 8.11 9.36
CA VAL A 59 -2.53 7.41 10.66
C VAL A 59 -1.24 7.66 11.45
N ALA A 60 -0.07 7.63 10.79
CA ALA A 60 1.20 7.89 11.46
C ALA A 60 1.30 9.31 12.02
N TYR A 61 0.81 10.31 11.30
CA TYR A 61 0.73 11.69 11.78
C TYR A 61 -0.29 11.86 12.90
N ALA A 62 -1.50 11.31 12.72
CA ALA A 62 -2.56 11.38 13.72
C ALA A 62 -2.12 10.85 15.08
N LEU A 63 -1.40 9.72 15.08
CA LEU A 63 -0.88 9.07 16.30
C LEU A 63 0.48 9.63 16.76
N ARG A 64 1.05 10.60 16.05
CA ARG A 64 2.40 11.16 16.27
C ARG A 64 3.46 10.06 16.42
N LEU A 65 3.45 9.11 15.48
CA LEU A 65 4.37 7.96 15.52
C LEU A 65 5.82 8.36 15.27
N GLY A 66 6.10 9.57 14.76
CA GLY A 66 7.46 10.11 14.68
C GLY A 66 8.12 10.29 16.06
N ASP A 67 7.33 10.49 17.12
CA ASP A 67 7.85 10.58 18.50
C ASP A 67 8.14 9.19 19.11
N VAL A 68 7.69 8.12 18.45
CA VAL A 68 7.87 6.73 18.90
C VAL A 68 8.94 6.08 18.03
N ARG A 69 10.06 5.67 18.65
CA ARG A 69 11.11 4.93 17.95
C ARG A 69 10.52 3.73 17.22
N CYS A 70 10.79 3.63 15.91
CA CYS A 70 10.31 2.57 15.03
C CYS A 70 8.78 2.53 14.80
N GLY A 71 7.98 3.44 15.37
CA GLY A 71 6.51 3.38 15.34
C GLY A 71 5.95 3.49 13.92
N THR A 72 6.40 4.49 13.17
CA THR A 72 6.00 4.69 11.77
C THR A 72 6.40 3.51 10.89
N PHE A 73 7.60 2.98 11.09
CA PHE A 73 8.11 1.83 10.32
C PHE A 73 7.27 0.58 10.54
N PHE A 74 6.92 0.30 11.80
CA PHE A 74 6.07 -0.81 12.16
C PHE A 74 4.72 -0.75 11.44
N VAL A 75 4.03 0.40 11.51
CA VAL A 75 2.72 0.57 10.88
C VAL A 75 2.80 0.47 9.35
N VAL A 76 3.84 1.03 8.74
CA VAL A 76 4.04 0.96 7.28
C VAL A 76 4.28 -0.46 6.79
N ILE A 77 5.15 -1.23 7.47
CA ILE A 77 5.42 -2.62 7.10
C ILE A 77 4.16 -3.46 7.25
N VAL A 78 3.44 -3.31 8.37
CA VAL A 78 2.19 -4.05 8.62
C VAL A 78 1.16 -3.72 7.54
N ALA A 79 0.96 -2.44 7.24
CA ALA A 79 -0.06 -2.01 6.28
C ALA A 79 0.26 -2.50 4.84
N ILE A 80 1.52 -2.38 4.40
CA ILE A 80 1.96 -2.91 3.10
C ILE A 80 1.82 -4.43 3.04
N SER A 81 2.25 -5.14 4.10
CA SER A 81 2.23 -6.60 4.13
C SER A 81 0.81 -7.15 4.08
N LEU A 82 -0.11 -6.59 4.88
CA LEU A 82 -1.51 -7.01 4.88
C LEU A 82 -2.19 -6.74 3.54
N PHE A 83 -1.98 -5.55 2.97
CA PHE A 83 -2.56 -5.19 1.68
C PHE A 83 -2.04 -6.10 0.56
N TYR A 84 -0.74 -6.42 0.57
CA TYR A 84 -0.15 -7.34 -0.39
C TYR A 84 -0.66 -8.79 -0.19
N CYS A 85 -0.74 -9.28 1.06
CA CYS A 85 -1.25 -10.62 1.37
C CYS A 85 -2.71 -10.81 0.95
N ALA A 86 -3.55 -9.78 1.05
CA ALA A 86 -4.92 -9.83 0.54
C ALA A 86 -4.96 -10.11 -0.97
N HIS A 87 -4.17 -9.37 -1.75
CA HIS A 87 -4.09 -9.57 -3.21
C HIS A 87 -3.34 -10.84 -3.61
N TRP A 88 -2.39 -11.28 -2.78
CA TRP A 88 -1.72 -12.57 -2.95
C TRP A 88 -2.70 -13.72 -2.75
N SER A 89 -3.54 -13.66 -1.72
CA SER A 89 -4.64 -14.60 -1.55
C SER A 89 -5.52 -14.66 -2.80
N THR A 90 -5.95 -13.51 -3.33
CA THR A 90 -6.74 -13.43 -4.58
C THR A 90 -6.01 -14.01 -5.79
N TYR A 91 -4.70 -13.77 -5.93
CA TYR A 91 -3.90 -14.36 -7.00
C TYR A 91 -3.83 -15.90 -6.90
N CYS A 92 -3.91 -16.46 -5.70
CA CYS A 92 -3.90 -17.91 -5.48
C CYS A 92 -5.27 -18.54 -5.71
N THR A 93 -6.34 -17.94 -5.19
CA THR A 93 -7.70 -18.50 -5.15
C THR A 93 -8.57 -18.07 -6.32
N GLY A 94 -8.22 -16.98 -7.01
CA GLY A 94 -9.04 -16.39 -8.06
C GLY A 94 -10.25 -15.59 -7.55
N GLN A 95 -10.45 -15.49 -6.23
CA GLN A 95 -11.53 -14.73 -5.61
C GLN A 95 -11.03 -13.98 -4.37
N LEU A 96 -11.53 -12.76 -4.14
CA LEU A 96 -11.26 -12.04 -2.91
C LEU A 96 -12.13 -12.63 -1.80
N SER A 97 -11.53 -13.48 -0.96
CA SER A 97 -12.22 -14.08 0.19
C SER A 97 -12.34 -13.05 1.31
N PHE A 98 -13.57 -12.68 1.65
CA PHE A 98 -13.85 -11.76 2.73
C PHE A 98 -13.82 -12.49 4.09
N SER A 99 -13.11 -11.94 5.08
CA SER A 99 -13.07 -12.44 6.45
C SER A 99 -14.18 -11.78 7.30
N LYS A 100 -14.43 -12.30 8.51
CA LYS A 100 -15.41 -11.71 9.44
C LYS A 100 -15.03 -10.30 9.92
N PHE A 101 -13.74 -9.99 9.91
CA PHE A 101 -13.20 -8.65 10.10
C PHE A 101 -12.39 -8.35 8.85
N ASP A 102 -12.83 -7.37 8.07
CA ASP A 102 -12.32 -7.14 6.73
C ASP A 102 -11.86 -5.70 6.53
N VAL A 103 -11.47 -5.38 5.30
CA VAL A 103 -11.04 -4.07 4.86
C VAL A 103 -12.05 -2.98 5.25
N THR A 104 -13.36 -3.29 5.27
CA THR A 104 -14.40 -2.30 5.60
C THR A 104 -14.34 -1.88 7.08
N GLU A 105 -14.26 -2.82 8.01
CA GLU A 105 -14.17 -2.54 9.44
C GLU A 105 -12.86 -1.82 9.77
N ALA A 106 -11.76 -2.21 9.13
CA ALA A 106 -10.48 -1.53 9.25
C ALA A 106 -10.56 -0.08 8.74
N GLN A 107 -11.19 0.15 7.58
CA GLN A 107 -11.38 1.50 7.03
C GLN A 107 -12.26 2.37 7.93
N VAL A 108 -13.37 1.85 8.46
CA VAL A 108 -14.22 2.58 9.42
C VAL A 108 -13.44 2.94 10.69
N THR A 109 -12.62 2.02 11.20
CA THR A 109 -11.77 2.26 12.37
C THR A 109 -10.78 3.40 12.10
N ILE A 110 -10.15 3.41 10.92
CA ILE A 110 -9.24 4.50 10.52
C ILE A 110 -10.00 5.82 10.40
N ILE A 111 -11.18 5.84 9.77
CA ILE A 111 -12.01 7.03 9.66
C ILE A 111 -12.36 7.59 11.05
N LEU A 112 -12.79 6.74 11.99
CA LEU A 112 -13.09 7.15 13.36
C LEU A 112 -11.86 7.71 14.07
N LEU A 113 -10.70 7.06 13.95
CA LEU A 113 -9.43 7.54 14.52
C LEU A 113 -9.08 8.92 13.97
N LEU A 114 -9.20 9.10 12.67
CA LEU A 114 -8.91 10.34 11.98
C LEU A 114 -9.91 11.45 12.34
N LEU A 115 -11.20 11.15 12.52
CA LEU A 115 -12.21 12.11 12.98
C LEU A 115 -12.00 12.54 14.44
N ILE A 116 -11.68 11.60 15.33
CA ILE A 116 -11.34 11.90 16.73
C ILE A 116 -10.12 12.81 16.77
N THR A 117 -9.10 12.52 15.97
CA THR A 117 -7.90 13.36 15.85
C THR A 117 -8.24 14.75 15.34
N ALA A 118 -9.16 14.88 14.37
CA ALA A 118 -9.58 16.17 13.84
C ALA A 118 -10.32 17.04 14.87
N VAL A 119 -11.14 16.43 15.74
CA VAL A 119 -11.92 17.15 16.76
C VAL A 119 -11.09 17.51 17.99
N PHE A 120 -10.28 16.56 18.49
CA PHE A 120 -9.56 16.71 19.77
C PHE A 120 -8.06 17.05 19.61
N GLY A 121 -7.57 17.05 18.37
CA GLY A 121 -6.15 17.17 18.04
C GLY A 121 -5.36 15.87 18.30
N PRO A 122 -4.13 15.78 17.78
CA PRO A 122 -3.28 14.59 17.88
C PRO A 122 -2.78 14.30 19.30
N ASN A 123 -2.88 15.26 20.22
CA ASN A 123 -2.43 15.12 21.60
C ASN A 123 -3.28 14.12 22.40
N ILE A 124 -4.53 13.85 21.99
CA ILE A 124 -5.40 12.87 22.65
C ILE A 124 -4.76 11.48 22.74
N TRP A 125 -4.01 11.10 21.72
CA TRP A 125 -3.34 9.79 21.64
C TRP A 125 -2.11 9.67 22.54
N THR A 126 -1.61 10.79 23.05
CA THR A 126 -0.47 10.83 23.98
C THR A 126 -0.89 10.76 25.43
N ILE A 127 -2.20 10.79 25.73
CA ILE A 127 -2.75 10.66 27.08
C ILE A 127 -2.39 9.28 27.63
N GLY A 128 -1.78 9.27 28.81
CA GLY A 128 -1.40 8.06 29.54
C GLY A 128 -2.57 7.48 30.32
N ILE A 129 -2.94 6.24 30.03
CA ILE A 129 -3.88 5.44 30.82
C ILE A 129 -3.09 4.26 31.38
N LEU A 130 -3.10 4.07 32.70
CA LEU A 130 -2.40 2.96 33.38
C LEU A 130 -0.90 2.88 33.03
N GLY A 131 -0.23 4.03 32.85
CA GLY A 131 1.20 4.10 32.52
C GLY A 131 1.54 3.91 31.04
N TYR A 132 0.56 3.60 30.18
CA TYR A 132 0.75 3.49 28.74
C TYR A 132 -0.02 4.60 28.00
N GLN A 133 0.61 5.22 27.00
CA GLN A 133 -0.11 6.17 26.15
C GLN A 133 -1.11 5.44 25.26
N LEU A 134 -2.27 6.04 25.00
CA LEU A 134 -3.36 5.47 24.20
C LEU A 134 -2.87 4.98 22.82
N ARG A 135 -1.92 5.68 22.19
CA ARG A 135 -1.28 5.24 20.94
C ARG A 135 -0.61 3.86 21.03
N HIS A 136 0.00 3.49 22.16
CA HIS A 136 0.64 2.18 22.30
C HIS A 136 -0.40 1.05 22.39
N LEU A 137 -1.53 1.32 23.04
CA LEU A 137 -2.65 0.37 23.08
C LEU A 137 -3.24 0.15 21.68
N LEU A 138 -3.36 1.21 20.89
CA LEU A 138 -3.79 1.11 19.49
C LEU A 138 -2.79 0.36 18.61
N LEU A 139 -1.49 0.61 18.77
CA LEU A 139 -0.44 -0.13 18.05
C LEU A 139 -0.46 -1.61 18.40
N LEU A 140 -0.64 -1.96 19.68
CA LEU A 140 -0.78 -3.34 20.13
C LEU A 140 -2.05 -4.00 19.55
N GLY A 141 -3.19 -3.31 19.57
CA GLY A 141 -4.41 -3.79 18.95
C GLY A 141 -4.25 -4.02 17.45
N THR A 142 -3.56 -3.10 16.77
CA THR A 142 -3.23 -3.22 15.34
C THR A 142 -2.31 -4.42 15.08
N LEU A 143 -1.32 -4.66 15.94
CA LEU A 143 -0.45 -5.84 15.85
C LEU A 143 -1.27 -7.12 15.96
N ILE A 144 -2.10 -7.26 17.00
CA ILE A 144 -2.92 -8.45 17.23
C ILE A 144 -3.86 -8.69 16.05
N GLY A 145 -4.57 -7.64 15.60
CA GLY A 145 -5.45 -7.72 14.44
C GLY A 145 -4.71 -8.10 13.16
N SER A 146 -3.51 -7.55 12.95
CA SER A 146 -2.68 -7.87 11.78
C SER A 146 -2.19 -9.32 11.78
N LEU A 147 -1.82 -9.87 12.95
CA LEU A 147 -1.40 -11.26 13.06
C LEU A 147 -2.55 -12.22 12.77
N TYR A 148 -3.74 -11.93 13.33
CA TYR A 148 -4.94 -12.68 13.03
C TYR A 148 -5.28 -12.66 11.53
N GLN A 149 -5.28 -11.47 10.92
CA GLN A 149 -5.59 -11.30 9.50
C GLN A 149 -4.55 -11.95 8.58
N CYS A 150 -3.26 -11.81 8.90
CA CYS A 150 -2.19 -12.45 8.15
C CYS A 150 -2.31 -13.98 8.22
N SER A 151 -2.63 -14.52 9.40
CA SER A 151 -2.83 -15.97 9.58
C SER A 151 -4.01 -16.47 8.74
N SER A 152 -5.11 -15.71 8.70
CA SER A 152 -6.26 -16.00 7.84
C SER A 152 -5.90 -15.97 6.35
N TYR A 153 -5.12 -15.00 5.89
CA TYR A 153 -4.69 -14.96 4.49
C TYR A 153 -3.74 -16.11 4.15
N LEU A 154 -2.80 -16.45 5.05
CA LEU A 154 -1.89 -17.57 4.85
C LEU A 154 -2.64 -18.90 4.75
N ASP A 155 -3.64 -19.12 5.62
CA ASP A 155 -4.50 -20.31 5.55
C ASP A 155 -5.19 -20.43 4.19
N VAL A 156 -5.77 -19.34 3.68
CA VAL A 156 -6.40 -19.29 2.36
C VAL A 156 -5.38 -19.50 1.23
N ILE A 157 -4.18 -18.95 1.35
CA ILE A 157 -3.09 -19.11 0.38
C ILE A 157 -2.68 -20.58 0.28
N PHE A 158 -2.50 -21.28 1.41
CA PHE A 158 -2.05 -22.68 1.41
C PHE A 158 -3.15 -23.69 1.08
N THR A 159 -4.42 -23.38 1.36
CA THR A 159 -5.54 -24.32 1.17
C THR A 159 -6.42 -24.02 -0.05
N GLY A 160 -6.40 -22.78 -0.54
CA GLY A 160 -7.36 -22.26 -1.53
C GLY A 160 -6.85 -22.19 -2.97
N GLY A 161 -5.66 -22.72 -3.28
CA GLY A 161 -5.10 -22.67 -4.64
C GLY A 161 -6.00 -23.36 -5.66
N VAL A 162 -6.48 -22.62 -6.68
CA VAL A 162 -7.39 -23.15 -7.72
C VAL A 162 -6.68 -23.77 -8.92
N GLY A 163 -5.35 -23.66 -9.00
CA GLY A 163 -4.53 -24.22 -10.06
C GLY A 163 -4.30 -25.73 -9.90
N ARG A 164 -3.66 -26.34 -10.92
CA ARG A 164 -3.32 -27.77 -10.90
C ARG A 164 -2.46 -28.10 -9.67
N ASN A 165 -2.86 -29.09 -8.87
CA ASN A 165 -2.23 -29.47 -7.59
C ASN A 165 -2.29 -28.39 -6.49
N GLY A 166 -3.29 -27.50 -6.49
CA GLY A 166 -3.38 -26.41 -5.51
C GLY A 166 -2.42 -25.25 -5.79
N SER A 167 -1.96 -25.10 -7.04
CA SER A 167 -1.14 -23.98 -7.48
C SER A 167 -1.96 -22.69 -7.65
N THR A 168 -1.29 -21.57 -7.92
CA THR A 168 -1.97 -20.29 -8.17
C THR A 168 -2.83 -20.29 -9.43
N VAL A 169 -3.59 -19.22 -9.66
CA VAL A 169 -4.41 -19.05 -10.88
C VAL A 169 -3.60 -19.18 -12.18
N ALA A 170 -2.30 -18.86 -12.15
CA ALA A 170 -1.39 -18.98 -13.27
C ALA A 170 -0.68 -20.36 -13.37
N GLY A 171 -0.98 -21.31 -12.47
CA GLY A 171 -0.32 -22.62 -12.43
C GLY A 171 1.09 -22.61 -11.81
N THR A 172 1.55 -21.47 -11.28
CA THR A 172 2.84 -21.33 -10.60
C THR A 172 2.73 -21.65 -9.10
N SER A 173 3.86 -21.87 -8.44
CA SER A 173 3.91 -22.06 -6.98
C SER A 173 3.25 -20.89 -6.25
N VAL A 174 2.43 -21.25 -5.25
CA VAL A 174 1.74 -20.33 -4.33
C VAL A 174 2.73 -19.45 -3.56
N LEU A 175 3.96 -19.91 -3.35
CA LEU A 175 4.97 -19.18 -2.58
C LEU A 175 5.69 -18.08 -3.39
N PHE A 176 5.66 -18.15 -4.71
CA PHE A 176 6.45 -17.26 -5.58
C PHE A 176 6.19 -15.76 -5.39
N PRO A 177 4.94 -15.31 -5.12
CA PRO A 177 4.66 -13.92 -4.78
C PRO A 177 5.28 -13.42 -3.46
N VAL A 178 5.95 -14.26 -2.67
CA VAL A 178 6.73 -13.80 -1.50
C VAL A 178 7.96 -12.99 -1.91
N CYS A 179 8.57 -13.30 -3.06
CA CYS A 179 9.83 -12.67 -3.48
C CYS A 179 9.69 -11.15 -3.73
N PRO A 180 8.67 -10.66 -4.46
CA PRO A 180 8.40 -9.23 -4.61
C PRO A 180 8.13 -8.51 -3.27
N LEU A 181 7.44 -9.18 -2.34
CA LEU A 181 7.17 -8.63 -1.01
C LEU A 181 8.47 -8.47 -0.21
N LEU A 182 9.32 -9.51 -0.18
CA LEU A 182 10.62 -9.46 0.48
C LEU A 182 11.56 -8.42 -0.18
N ALA A 183 11.51 -8.28 -1.51
CA ALA A 183 12.26 -7.26 -2.22
C ALA A 183 11.84 -5.82 -1.84
N CYS A 184 10.63 -5.62 -1.33
CA CYS A 184 10.19 -4.34 -0.77
C CYS A 184 10.62 -4.18 0.70
N ILE A 185 10.39 -5.20 1.54
CA ILE A 185 10.55 -5.10 3.00
C ILE A 185 12.03 -5.17 3.42
N VAL A 186 12.84 -6.02 2.80
CA VAL A 186 14.24 -6.24 3.23
C VAL A 186 15.10 -4.98 3.06
N PRO A 187 15.10 -4.29 1.89
CA PRO A 187 15.84 -3.04 1.76
C PRO A 187 15.37 -1.98 2.76
N PHE A 188 14.05 -1.89 3.00
CA PHE A 188 13.47 -0.95 3.97
C PHE A 188 13.98 -1.20 5.40
N ALA A 189 13.91 -2.45 5.87
CA ALA A 189 14.40 -2.84 7.19
C ALA A 189 15.92 -2.68 7.32
N MET A 190 16.68 -2.96 6.27
CA MET A 190 18.14 -2.84 6.28
C MET A 190 18.58 -1.37 6.33
N ILE A 191 17.97 -0.51 5.51
CA ILE A 191 18.26 0.94 5.51
C ILE A 191 17.96 1.53 6.88
N TYR A 192 16.81 1.18 7.48
CA TYR A 192 16.45 1.71 8.79
C TYR A 192 17.36 1.19 9.92
N SER A 193 17.66 -0.11 9.94
CA SER A 193 18.51 -0.69 11.00
C SER A 193 19.98 -0.28 10.92
N LYS A 194 20.49 0.05 9.73
CA LYS A 194 21.89 0.46 9.52
C LYS A 194 22.09 1.96 9.37
N SER A 195 21.02 2.75 9.23
CA SER A 195 21.16 4.19 9.11
C SER A 195 21.85 4.77 10.33
N ARG A 196 23.04 5.33 10.13
CA ARG A 196 23.75 6.11 11.15
C ARG A 196 23.37 7.59 11.09
N SER A 197 22.71 8.02 10.03
CA SER A 197 22.29 9.40 9.80
C SER A 197 20.84 9.61 10.26
N ALA A 198 20.52 10.83 10.65
CA ALA A 198 19.14 11.24 10.97
C ALA A 198 18.31 11.55 9.71
N VAL A 199 18.85 11.39 8.50
CA VAL A 199 18.22 11.86 7.26
C VAL A 199 16.86 11.19 7.02
N PHE A 200 16.74 9.89 7.33
CA PHE A 200 15.47 9.17 7.17
C PHE A 200 14.45 9.49 8.26
N ASP A 201 14.90 9.81 9.48
CA ASP A 201 14.01 10.25 10.56
C ASP A 201 13.48 11.66 10.28
N GLU A 202 14.34 12.56 9.79
CA GLU A 202 13.97 13.92 9.39
C GLU A 202 13.06 13.97 8.15
N ASN A 203 13.19 12.99 7.25
CA ASN A 203 12.45 12.94 5.97
C ASN A 203 11.58 11.68 5.86
N ILE A 204 10.98 11.26 6.98
CA ILE A 204 10.25 9.99 7.07
C ILE A 204 9.09 9.91 6.07
N THR A 205 8.44 11.02 5.78
CA THR A 205 7.34 11.11 4.80
C THR A 205 7.82 10.75 3.41
N LEU A 206 8.93 11.36 2.98
CA LEU A 206 9.51 11.10 1.66
C LEU A 206 10.01 9.65 1.56
N PHE A 207 10.58 9.14 2.65
CA PHE A 207 10.98 7.74 2.76
C PHE A 207 9.76 6.82 2.57
N VAL A 208 8.71 6.98 3.36
CA VAL A 208 7.49 6.15 3.25
C VAL A 208 6.83 6.27 1.87
N MET A 209 6.80 7.46 1.27
CA MET A 209 6.29 7.66 -0.10
C MET A 209 7.11 6.88 -1.13
N CYS A 210 8.44 6.90 -1.03
CA CYS A 210 9.33 6.15 -1.91
C CYS A 210 9.07 4.64 -1.85
N PHE A 211 9.04 4.06 -0.66
CA PHE A 211 8.81 2.62 -0.47
C PHE A 211 7.36 2.23 -0.76
N GLY A 212 6.42 3.12 -0.42
CA GLY A 212 5.01 2.98 -0.76
C GLY A 212 4.79 2.88 -2.27
N ALA A 213 5.47 3.68 -3.09
CA ALA A 213 5.40 3.57 -4.55
C ALA A 213 5.92 2.23 -5.08
N VAL A 214 7.01 1.71 -4.49
CA VAL A 214 7.57 0.39 -4.85
C VAL A 214 6.57 -0.71 -4.51
N ALA A 215 6.02 -0.69 -3.29
CA ALA A 215 5.01 -1.64 -2.84
C ALA A 215 3.72 -1.56 -3.66
N ALA A 216 3.24 -0.36 -3.98
CA ALA A 216 2.07 -0.13 -4.81
C ALA A 216 2.26 -0.75 -6.21
N LYS A 217 3.42 -0.54 -6.84
CA LYS A 217 3.72 -1.17 -8.13
C LYS A 217 3.79 -2.70 -8.02
N ALA A 218 4.43 -3.23 -6.98
CA ALA A 218 4.50 -4.67 -6.74
C ALA A 218 3.10 -5.29 -6.61
N THR A 219 2.20 -4.65 -5.85
CA THR A 219 0.81 -5.08 -5.72
C THR A 219 0.04 -4.95 -7.04
N ASN A 220 0.24 -3.86 -7.79
CA ASN A 220 -0.41 -3.68 -9.10
C ASN A 220 -0.01 -4.77 -10.10
N ARG A 221 1.24 -5.25 -10.06
CA ARG A 221 1.69 -6.38 -10.89
C ARG A 221 1.01 -7.69 -10.48
N LEU A 222 0.81 -7.90 -9.19
CA LEU A 222 0.09 -9.06 -8.66
C LEU A 222 -1.39 -9.05 -9.06
N ILE A 223 -2.05 -7.88 -8.96
CA ILE A 223 -3.43 -7.68 -9.41
C ILE A 223 -3.54 -7.98 -10.91
N VAL A 224 -2.65 -7.43 -11.73
CA VAL A 224 -2.64 -7.70 -13.18
C VAL A 224 -2.47 -9.19 -13.43
N GLY A 225 -1.49 -9.85 -12.81
CA GLY A 225 -1.26 -11.28 -12.97
C GLY A 225 -2.48 -12.14 -12.62
N HIS A 226 -3.23 -11.75 -11.60
CA HIS A 226 -4.49 -12.40 -11.24
C HIS A 226 -5.54 -12.22 -12.35
N MET A 227 -5.76 -10.98 -12.80
CA MET A 227 -6.76 -10.65 -13.82
C MET A 227 -6.47 -11.30 -15.18
N SER A 228 -5.20 -11.33 -15.58
CA SER A 228 -4.76 -11.94 -16.85
C SER A 228 -4.49 -13.44 -16.74
N ARG A 229 -4.58 -14.02 -15.54
CA ARG A 229 -4.19 -15.41 -15.23
C ARG A 229 -2.78 -15.75 -15.75
N SER A 230 -1.86 -14.80 -15.64
CA SER A 230 -0.50 -14.92 -16.17
C SER A 230 0.51 -15.06 -15.05
N GLU A 231 1.62 -15.73 -15.35
CA GLU A 231 2.73 -15.87 -14.42
C GLU A 231 3.27 -14.49 -14.00
N LEU A 232 3.56 -14.35 -12.70
CA LEU A 232 4.14 -13.13 -12.15
C LEU A 232 5.63 -13.07 -12.51
N VAL A 233 6.09 -12.02 -13.18
CA VAL A 233 7.53 -11.82 -13.39
C VAL A 233 8.14 -11.24 -12.10
N LEU A 234 9.13 -11.91 -11.50
CA LEU A 234 9.69 -11.44 -10.21
C LEU A 234 10.39 -10.09 -10.31
N TRP A 235 11.26 -9.96 -11.30
CA TRP A 235 12.09 -8.77 -11.45
C TRP A 235 11.29 -7.61 -12.03
N ASP A 236 11.51 -6.42 -11.48
CA ASP A 236 11.06 -5.15 -12.03
C ASP A 236 12.12 -4.08 -11.72
N TRP A 237 12.32 -3.17 -12.67
CA TRP A 237 13.30 -2.10 -12.54
C TRP A 237 13.01 -1.14 -11.37
N ILE A 238 11.79 -1.13 -10.83
CA ILE A 238 11.46 -0.32 -9.66
C ILE A 238 12.28 -0.72 -8.43
N TYR A 239 12.68 -1.99 -8.30
CA TYR A 239 13.48 -2.47 -7.16
C TYR A 239 14.91 -1.93 -7.16
N LEU A 240 15.39 -1.41 -8.30
CA LEU A 240 16.69 -0.75 -8.37
C LEU A 240 16.77 0.46 -7.43
N GLY A 241 15.65 1.15 -7.19
CA GLY A 241 15.59 2.30 -6.28
C GLY A 241 15.95 1.93 -4.83
N PRO A 242 15.17 1.04 -4.18
CA PRO A 242 15.51 0.53 -2.85
C PRO A 242 16.90 -0.10 -2.76
N ILE A 243 17.33 -0.84 -3.78
CA ILE A 243 18.68 -1.45 -3.82
C ILE A 243 19.76 -0.36 -3.85
N ALA A 244 19.58 0.72 -4.61
CA ALA A 244 20.53 1.82 -4.65
C ALA A 244 20.65 2.54 -3.30
N LEU A 245 19.53 2.77 -2.61
CA LEU A 245 19.53 3.33 -1.25
C LEU A 245 20.26 2.40 -0.27
N MET A 246 19.97 1.09 -0.36
CA MET A 246 20.59 0.05 0.46
C MET A 246 22.10 -0.03 0.26
N LEU A 247 22.59 0.03 -0.99
CA LEU A 247 24.02 0.03 -1.29
C LEU A 247 24.71 1.32 -0.83
N ASN A 248 24.06 2.47 -0.98
CA ASN A 248 24.63 3.74 -0.49
C ASN A 248 24.82 3.75 1.03
N GLN A 249 23.92 3.09 1.78
CA GLN A 249 24.11 2.86 3.23
C GLN A 249 25.26 1.90 3.52
N TYR A 250 25.44 0.88 2.70
CA TYR A 250 26.49 -0.12 2.90
C TYR A 250 27.90 0.45 2.67
N TYR A 251 28.06 1.40 1.76
CA TYR A 251 29.34 2.04 1.42
C TYR A 251 29.58 3.39 2.14
N ASP A 252 29.02 3.59 3.34
CA ASP A 252 29.23 4.77 4.18
C ASP A 252 28.99 6.13 3.44
N PHE A 253 27.88 6.23 2.69
CA PHE A 253 27.35 7.49 2.14
C PHE A 253 28.21 8.18 1.06
N VAL A 254 28.73 7.44 0.08
CA VAL A 254 29.44 8.03 -1.09
C VAL A 254 28.60 9.14 -1.76
N VAL A 255 27.27 8.98 -1.79
CA VAL A 255 26.33 9.99 -2.28
C VAL A 255 25.50 10.55 -1.13
N CYS A 256 25.25 11.87 -1.17
CA CYS A 256 24.37 12.57 -0.22
C CYS A 256 22.98 11.91 -0.17
N GLU A 257 22.64 11.34 0.99
CA GLU A 257 21.45 10.52 1.20
C GLU A 257 20.14 11.23 0.86
N ARG A 258 20.00 12.50 1.26
CA ARG A 258 18.78 13.28 0.98
C ARG A 258 18.57 13.46 -0.51
N LYS A 259 19.63 13.78 -1.26
CA LYS A 259 19.53 13.94 -2.72
C LYS A 259 19.19 12.60 -3.38
N LEU A 260 19.86 11.53 -2.95
CA LEU A 260 19.58 10.19 -3.45
C LEU A 260 18.13 9.78 -3.19
N LEU A 261 17.61 10.03 -1.99
CA LEU A 261 16.22 9.72 -1.63
C LEU A 261 15.22 10.47 -2.52
N ILE A 262 15.44 11.76 -2.78
CA ILE A 262 14.59 12.55 -3.68
C ILE A 262 14.62 11.98 -5.11
N TRP A 263 15.81 11.70 -5.64
CA TRP A 263 15.96 11.13 -6.99
C TRP A 263 15.30 9.75 -7.11
N VAL A 264 15.50 8.88 -6.12
CA VAL A 264 14.90 7.55 -6.09
C VAL A 264 13.38 7.65 -5.97
N THR A 265 12.86 8.57 -5.14
CA THR A 265 11.40 8.79 -5.04
C THR A 265 10.82 9.24 -6.39
N PHE A 266 11.46 10.21 -7.05
CA PHE A 266 11.00 10.65 -8.37
C PHE A 266 11.02 9.50 -9.40
N TYR A 267 12.07 8.69 -9.38
CA TYR A 267 12.20 7.50 -10.21
C TYR A 267 11.10 6.46 -9.95
N THR A 268 10.82 6.11 -8.68
CA THR A 268 9.82 5.08 -8.34
C THR A 268 8.41 5.53 -8.71
N TYR A 269 8.05 6.79 -8.47
CA TYR A 269 6.76 7.34 -8.90
C TYR A 269 6.63 7.41 -10.43
N THR A 270 7.67 7.85 -11.13
CA THR A 270 7.66 7.87 -12.61
C THR A 270 7.50 6.45 -13.16
N SER A 271 8.22 5.48 -12.61
CA SER A 271 8.13 4.06 -12.98
C SER A 271 6.73 3.48 -12.73
N LEU A 272 6.09 3.85 -11.61
CA LEU A 272 4.72 3.46 -11.29
C LEU A 272 3.71 4.09 -12.27
N LEU A 273 3.81 5.40 -12.53
CA LEU A 273 2.91 6.10 -13.45
C LEU A 273 3.02 5.56 -14.87
N VAL A 274 4.23 5.39 -15.38
CA VAL A 274 4.47 4.80 -16.71
C VAL A 274 3.88 3.39 -16.79
N TYR A 275 4.06 2.57 -15.75
CA TYR A 275 3.48 1.23 -15.68
C TYR A 275 1.95 1.26 -15.75
N CYS A 276 1.30 2.09 -14.91
CA CYS A 276 -0.15 2.27 -14.92
C CYS A 276 -0.64 2.72 -16.31
N CYS A 277 -0.01 3.73 -16.92
CA CYS A 277 -0.40 4.19 -18.26
C CYS A 277 -0.24 3.11 -19.34
N VAL A 278 0.85 2.34 -19.32
CA VAL A 278 1.10 1.28 -20.31
C VAL A 278 0.08 0.16 -20.18
N ILE A 279 -0.15 -0.34 -18.96
CA ILE A 279 -1.11 -1.44 -18.74
C ILE A 279 -2.54 -1.00 -19.08
N THR A 280 -2.96 0.20 -18.65
CA THR A 280 -4.28 0.74 -19.00
C THR A 280 -4.46 0.81 -20.52
N ARG A 281 -3.44 1.28 -21.27
CA ARG A 281 -3.48 1.31 -22.73
C ARG A 281 -3.56 -0.08 -23.36
N GLN A 282 -2.78 -1.05 -22.87
CA GLN A 282 -2.79 -2.43 -23.37
C GLN A 282 -4.16 -3.09 -23.17
N ILE A 283 -4.76 -2.93 -22.00
CA ILE A 283 -6.10 -3.47 -21.72
C ILE A 283 -7.15 -2.78 -22.57
N CYS A 284 -7.10 -1.44 -22.71
CA CYS A 284 -8.00 -0.69 -23.58
C CYS A 284 -7.92 -1.20 -25.03
N TYR A 285 -6.71 -1.43 -25.54
CA TYR A 285 -6.49 -1.95 -26.90
C TYR A 285 -7.03 -3.37 -27.06
N HIS A 286 -6.77 -4.26 -26.10
CA HIS A 286 -7.23 -5.66 -26.14
C HIS A 286 -8.76 -5.77 -26.05
N MET A 287 -9.37 -5.02 -25.15
CA MET A 287 -10.82 -5.01 -24.90
C MET A 287 -11.60 -4.14 -25.90
N LYS A 288 -10.90 -3.40 -26.80
CA LYS A 288 -11.48 -2.42 -27.73
C LYS A 288 -12.36 -1.37 -27.04
N ILE A 289 -11.99 -0.98 -25.82
CA ILE A 289 -12.67 0.06 -25.04
C ILE A 289 -11.81 1.32 -25.01
N TYR A 290 -12.45 2.48 -25.06
CA TYR A 290 -11.77 3.75 -24.83
C TYR A 290 -11.70 4.02 -23.34
N CYS A 291 -10.50 4.37 -22.85
CA CYS A 291 -10.32 4.76 -21.46
C CYS A 291 -11.24 5.97 -21.14
N PHE A 292 -11.96 5.91 -20.02
CA PHE A 292 -12.87 6.96 -19.55
C PHE A 292 -14.08 7.28 -20.46
N LYS A 293 -14.46 6.37 -21.37
CA LYS A 293 -15.68 6.52 -22.18
C LYS A 293 -16.67 5.39 -21.87
N VAL A 294 -17.78 5.73 -21.22
CA VAL A 294 -18.89 4.78 -20.99
C VAL A 294 -19.67 4.63 -22.31
N PRO A 295 -19.85 3.41 -22.84
CA PRO A 295 -20.70 3.19 -24.00
C PRO A 295 -22.14 3.62 -23.67
N PRO A 296 -22.86 4.30 -24.58
CA PRO A 296 -24.28 4.58 -24.39
C PRO A 296 -25.05 3.26 -24.24
N ARG A 297 -25.99 3.20 -23.29
CA ARG A 297 -26.85 2.02 -23.04
C ARG A 297 -27.50 1.58 -24.36
N ARG A 298 -27.33 0.31 -24.73
CA ARG A 298 -28.22 -0.38 -25.68
C ARG A 298 -29.48 -0.82 -24.95
#